data_AF-A0A0S4TES4-F1
#
_entry.id   AF-A0A0S4TES4-F1
#
_cell.length_a   1.000
_cell.length_b   1.000
_cell.length_c   1.000
_cell.angle_alpha   90.00
_cell.angle_beta   90.00
_cell.angle_gamma   90.00
#
_symmetry.space_group_name_H-M   'P 1'
#
loop_
_entity.id
_entity.type
_entity.pdbx_description
1 polymer ?
#
loop_
_entity_poly.entity_id
_entity_poly.type
_entity_poly.pdbx_seq_one_letter_code
_entity_poly.pdbx_strand_id
1 'polypeptide(L)'
;MKAIKLCFIALLSIILLHSFNFVRSEASNKFTLEEEDEPTTSTSTELSILDETRVKLLSEELIILEMDFFDLQLKNLLGTEFWFDLHKMASYKDIINAILEYWKHFSNPTHQIHKQNIVRFYVSNQQEMRKDLLSDYSGYHESSAAMVTKFVKNVTKYNCYRMKNTLALFYLIFGNDPEYLVSAFLLYLLICSFRELAFGSFSTSFVRVMKNEDQLGSKMIVLGGSLVSRLIFSIQRVCFQYYKVQYTISAENQMIRNPINTQTFVLEEFGFQFCLSLLELAANETINIDFKYLLLFFGSRMGLAAEVLLAFDILKEAIRLATYLIEAISLLLNDDNAFQTIVAKIMDLYGINIWNVKKRFNECILVKEKYPILNGIVSTTDYQKKARKRSRSRTEKSKISLRSKYSFF
;
A
#
# COMPACT_ATOMS: atom_id res chain seq x y z
N MET A 1 10.58 -4.70 44.23
CA MET A 1 9.45 -5.15 43.38
C MET A 1 9.14 -4.26 42.16
N LYS A 2 9.25 -2.92 42.22
CA LYS A 2 8.96 -2.04 41.05
C LYS A 2 10.02 -2.09 39.94
N ALA A 3 11.31 -2.22 40.29
CA ALA A 3 12.41 -2.31 39.31
C ALA A 3 12.38 -3.61 38.48
N ILE A 4 12.02 -4.74 39.10
CA ILE A 4 11.94 -6.04 38.42
C ILE A 4 10.80 -6.07 37.41
N LYS A 5 9.64 -5.45 37.73
CA LYS A 5 8.54 -5.29 36.75
C LYS A 5 8.94 -4.39 35.58
N LEU A 6 9.71 -3.32 35.82
CA LEU A 6 10.17 -2.43 34.76
C LEU A 6 11.20 -3.13 33.85
N CYS A 7 12.15 -3.88 34.42
CA CYS A 7 13.09 -4.69 33.65
C CYS A 7 12.38 -5.81 32.90
N PHE A 8 11.36 -6.45 33.48
CA PHE A 8 10.59 -7.49 32.80
C PHE A 8 9.78 -6.90 31.64
N ILE A 9 9.15 -5.73 31.80
CA ILE A 9 8.46 -5.03 30.71
C ILE A 9 9.44 -4.55 29.64
N ALA A 10 10.62 -4.05 30.01
CA ALA A 10 11.65 -3.68 29.04
C ALA A 10 12.19 -4.91 28.30
N LEU A 11 12.45 -6.01 28.99
CA LEU A 11 12.90 -7.27 28.40
C LEU A 11 11.81 -7.88 27.51
N LEU A 12 10.54 -7.87 27.94
CA LEU A 12 9.41 -8.34 27.14
C LEU A 12 9.19 -7.46 25.92
N SER A 13 9.36 -6.15 26.05
CA SER A 13 9.29 -5.19 24.94
C SER A 13 10.44 -5.37 23.97
N ILE A 14 11.66 -5.66 24.45
CA ILE A 14 12.84 -5.94 23.63
C ILE A 14 12.71 -7.31 22.98
N ILE A 15 12.18 -8.32 23.69
CA ILE A 15 11.91 -9.65 23.14
C ILE A 15 10.77 -9.57 22.14
N LEU A 16 9.69 -8.81 22.38
CA LEU A 16 8.61 -8.57 21.43
C LEU A 16 9.08 -7.73 20.24
N LEU A 17 9.90 -6.68 20.45
CA LEU A 17 10.54 -5.96 19.34
C LEU A 17 11.43 -6.91 18.55
N HIS A 18 12.28 -7.71 19.19
CA HIS A 18 13.13 -8.66 18.49
C HIS A 18 12.34 -9.79 17.85
N SER A 19 11.26 -10.28 18.44
CA SER A 19 10.42 -11.35 17.88
C SER A 19 9.32 -10.84 16.94
N PHE A 20 9.18 -9.53 16.73
CA PHE A 20 8.48 -8.96 15.58
C PHE A 20 9.45 -8.46 14.50
N ASN A 21 10.66 -8.04 14.87
CA ASN A 21 11.69 -7.53 13.95
C ASN A 21 12.60 -8.64 13.36
N PHE A 22 12.76 -9.77 14.04
CA PHE A 22 13.42 -10.99 13.52
C PHE A 22 12.47 -11.83 12.63
N VAL A 23 11.26 -11.30 12.36
CA VAL A 23 10.07 -12.07 11.94
C VAL A 23 9.54 -11.70 10.56
N ARG A 24 10.12 -10.69 9.89
CA ARG A 24 10.05 -10.62 8.42
C ARG A 24 10.99 -11.66 7.84
N SER A 25 10.67 -12.22 6.67
CA SER A 25 11.11 -13.55 6.16
C SER A 25 12.62 -13.86 6.13
N GLU A 26 13.49 -12.95 6.53
CA GLU A 26 14.92 -13.16 6.74
C GLU A 26 15.19 -14.00 8.00
N ALA A 27 14.72 -15.26 8.00
CA ALA A 27 15.25 -16.25 8.93
C ALA A 27 16.77 -16.35 8.70
N SER A 28 17.55 -16.20 9.78
CA SER A 28 19.00 -16.40 9.76
C SER A 28 19.35 -17.71 9.03
N ASN A 29 20.29 -17.67 8.09
CA ASN A 29 20.82 -18.75 7.24
C ASN A 29 21.44 -19.95 8.01
N LYS A 30 20.85 -20.39 9.11
CA LYS A 30 21.25 -21.58 9.86
C LYS A 30 20.03 -22.44 10.13
N PHE A 31 19.55 -23.13 9.09
CA PHE A 31 19.12 -24.50 9.30
C PHE A 31 20.39 -25.32 9.56
N THR A 32 20.94 -25.26 10.77
CA THR A 32 21.80 -26.33 11.27
C THR A 32 20.86 -27.51 11.56
N LEU A 33 20.63 -28.32 10.54
CA LEU A 33 20.39 -29.73 10.78
C LEU A 33 21.71 -30.27 11.30
N GLU A 34 21.77 -30.62 12.57
CA GLU A 34 22.75 -31.59 13.04
C GLU A 34 22.52 -32.85 12.17
N GLU A 35 23.42 -33.06 11.21
CA GLU A 35 23.59 -34.36 10.56
C GLU A 35 24.09 -35.32 11.64
N GLU A 36 23.18 -36.01 12.32
CA GLU A 36 23.50 -37.30 12.88
C GLU A 36 23.63 -38.28 11.71
N ASP A 37 24.86 -38.73 11.50
CA ASP A 37 25.29 -39.71 10.50
C ASP A 37 24.39 -40.95 10.47
N GLU A 38 23.67 -41.14 9.37
CA GLU A 38 23.38 -42.47 8.83
C GLU A 38 23.15 -42.39 7.30
N PRO A 39 23.91 -43.14 6.48
CA PRO A 39 23.81 -43.05 5.03
C PRO A 39 22.62 -43.90 4.57
N THR A 40 21.44 -43.30 4.55
CA THR A 40 20.34 -43.79 3.71
C THR A 40 20.18 -42.84 2.53
N THR A 41 20.23 -43.43 1.34
CA THR A 41 19.93 -42.84 0.04
C THR A 41 18.62 -42.06 0.07
N SER A 42 18.67 -40.82 0.52
CA SER A 42 17.60 -39.85 0.33
C SER A 42 17.87 -39.14 -0.98
N THR A 43 17.08 -39.48 -1.99
CA THR A 43 16.87 -38.61 -3.13
C THR A 43 16.45 -37.24 -2.60
N SER A 44 17.39 -36.31 -2.49
CA SER A 44 17.07 -34.89 -2.37
C SER A 44 16.34 -34.52 -3.65
N THR A 45 15.02 -34.58 -3.62
CA THR A 45 14.18 -34.06 -4.70
C THR A 45 14.47 -32.57 -4.80
N GLU A 46 15.41 -32.20 -5.67
CA GLU A 46 15.67 -30.82 -6.05
C GLU A 46 14.39 -30.22 -6.66
N LEU A 47 14.19 -28.91 -6.46
CA LEU A 47 13.10 -28.21 -7.13
C LEU A 47 13.36 -28.26 -8.64
N SER A 48 12.32 -28.44 -9.46
CA SER A 48 12.55 -28.47 -10.91
C SER A 48 13.06 -27.11 -11.40
N ILE A 49 13.96 -27.08 -12.39
CA ILE A 49 14.48 -25.83 -13.00
C ILE A 49 13.33 -24.91 -13.43
N LEU A 50 12.22 -25.50 -13.90
CA LEU A 50 11.02 -24.76 -14.27
C LEU A 50 10.40 -24.04 -13.07
N ASP A 51 10.27 -24.71 -11.93
CA ASP A 51 9.70 -24.12 -10.72
C ASP A 51 10.65 -23.10 -10.08
N GLU A 52 11.97 -23.32 -10.13
CA GLU A 52 12.96 -22.31 -9.72
C GLU A 52 12.81 -21.02 -10.53
N THR A 53 12.69 -21.17 -11.86
CA THR A 53 12.47 -20.04 -12.77
C THR A 53 11.16 -19.34 -12.47
N ARG A 54 10.08 -20.09 -12.22
CA ARG A 54 8.77 -19.53 -11.84
C ARG A 54 8.84 -18.73 -10.54
N VAL A 55 9.56 -19.22 -9.52
CA VAL A 55 9.75 -18.48 -8.26
C VAL A 55 10.55 -17.21 -8.49
N LYS A 56 11.66 -17.27 -9.24
CA LYS A 56 12.49 -16.09 -9.56
C LYS A 56 11.72 -15.02 -10.35
N LEU A 57 10.84 -15.43 -11.27
CA LEU A 57 9.97 -14.53 -12.03
C LEU A 57 8.98 -13.75 -11.16
N LEU A 58 8.66 -14.24 -9.95
CA LEU A 58 7.75 -13.60 -9.00
C LEU A 58 8.46 -12.67 -8.01
N SER A 59 9.75 -12.37 -8.18
CA SER A 59 10.51 -11.62 -7.17
C SER A 59 9.87 -10.27 -6.80
N GLU A 60 9.38 -9.52 -7.78
CA GLU A 60 8.67 -8.25 -7.55
C GLU A 60 7.33 -8.48 -6.85
N GLU A 61 6.54 -9.43 -7.35
CA GLU A 61 5.22 -9.79 -6.84
C GLU A 61 5.28 -10.30 -5.40
N LEU A 62 6.32 -11.06 -5.04
CA LEU A 62 6.50 -11.59 -3.68
C LEU A 62 6.81 -10.49 -2.67
N ILE A 63 7.52 -9.43 -3.08
CA ILE A 63 7.74 -8.25 -2.22
C ILE A 63 6.43 -7.50 -2.00
N ILE A 64 5.64 -7.31 -3.06
CA ILE A 64 4.31 -6.69 -2.94
C ILE A 64 3.39 -7.55 -2.07
N LEU A 65 3.43 -8.87 -2.25
CA LEU A 65 2.65 -9.82 -1.46
C LEU A 65 3.07 -9.81 0.01
N GLU A 66 4.37 -9.64 0.30
CA GLU A 66 4.89 -9.50 1.66
C GLU A 66 4.33 -8.23 2.32
N MET A 67 4.37 -7.09 1.62
CA MET A 67 3.76 -5.84 2.08
C MET A 67 2.25 -6.01 2.32
N ASP A 68 1.55 -6.66 1.39
CA ASP A 68 0.11 -6.94 1.52
C ASP A 68 -0.20 -7.83 2.74
N PHE A 69 0.65 -8.82 3.02
CA PHE A 69 0.46 -9.78 4.10
C PHE A 69 0.81 -9.20 5.48
N PHE A 70 1.96 -8.53 5.61
CA PHE A 70 2.47 -8.07 6.90
C PHE A 70 1.97 -6.66 7.26
N ASP A 71 1.95 -5.73 6.31
CA ASP A 71 1.69 -4.32 6.60
C ASP A 71 0.24 -3.92 6.31
N LEU A 72 -0.33 -4.38 5.19
CA LEU A 72 -1.76 -4.17 4.88
C LEU A 72 -2.67 -5.22 5.53
N GLN A 73 -2.06 -6.27 6.06
CA GLN A 73 -2.72 -7.36 6.78
C GLN A 73 -3.77 -8.14 5.98
N LEU A 74 -3.73 -8.17 4.65
CA LEU A 74 -4.73 -8.81 3.78
C LEU A 74 -4.77 -10.37 3.87
N LYS A 75 -4.31 -10.95 4.98
CA LYS A 75 -4.05 -12.39 5.19
C LYS A 75 -5.22 -13.31 4.90
N ASN A 76 -6.45 -12.83 5.07
CA ASN A 76 -7.69 -13.60 4.84
C ASN A 76 -8.13 -13.57 3.37
N LEU A 77 -7.61 -12.62 2.60
CA LEU A 77 -7.90 -12.43 1.18
C LEU A 77 -6.81 -13.06 0.29
N LEU A 78 -5.53 -12.93 0.68
CA LEU A 78 -4.42 -13.46 -0.09
C LEU A 78 -4.54 -14.99 -0.24
N GLY A 79 -4.34 -15.49 -1.46
CA GLY A 79 -4.45 -16.92 -1.78
C GLY A 79 -5.88 -17.41 -2.04
N THR A 80 -6.90 -16.55 -1.95
CA THR A 80 -8.28 -16.89 -2.36
C THR A 80 -8.41 -16.92 -3.89
N GLU A 81 -9.39 -17.65 -4.41
CA GLU A 81 -9.69 -17.67 -5.86
C GLU A 81 -10.02 -16.27 -6.39
N PHE A 82 -10.75 -15.47 -5.60
CA PHE A 82 -11.02 -14.08 -5.92
C PHE A 82 -9.74 -13.26 -6.11
N TRP A 83 -8.78 -13.38 -5.19
CA TRP A 83 -7.50 -12.68 -5.30
C TRP A 83 -6.69 -13.15 -6.51
N PHE A 84 -6.61 -14.46 -6.76
CA PHE A 84 -5.89 -14.99 -7.92
C PHE A 84 -6.48 -14.53 -9.25
N ASP A 85 -7.80 -14.52 -9.37
CA ASP A 85 -8.50 -14.07 -10.57
C ASP A 85 -8.30 -12.56 -10.79
N LEU A 86 -8.39 -11.76 -9.71
CA LEU A 86 -8.21 -10.32 -9.77
C LEU A 86 -6.80 -9.92 -10.21
N HIS A 87 -5.78 -10.58 -9.65
CA HIS A 87 -4.37 -10.30 -9.92
C HIS A 87 -3.80 -11.08 -11.12
N LYS A 88 -4.62 -11.93 -11.76
CA LYS A 88 -4.22 -12.80 -12.89
C LYS A 88 -3.04 -13.73 -12.55
N MET A 89 -3.03 -14.27 -11.33
CA MET A 89 -1.93 -15.07 -10.78
C MET A 89 -2.25 -16.57 -10.68
N ALA A 90 -3.28 -17.06 -11.38
CA ALA A 90 -3.70 -18.45 -11.33
C ALA A 90 -2.58 -19.45 -11.68
N SER A 91 -1.68 -19.09 -12.60
CA SER A 91 -0.53 -19.90 -13.01
C SER A 91 0.55 -20.05 -11.94
N TYR A 92 0.46 -19.32 -10.83
CA TYR A 92 1.43 -19.33 -9.73
C TYR A 92 0.78 -19.71 -8.38
N LYS A 93 -0.43 -20.27 -8.43
CA LYS A 93 -1.25 -20.58 -7.25
C LYS A 93 -0.56 -21.50 -6.25
N ASP A 94 0.12 -22.53 -6.75
CA ASP A 94 0.93 -23.47 -5.98
C ASP A 94 2.05 -22.76 -5.19
N ILE A 95 2.83 -21.91 -5.87
CA ILE A 95 3.95 -21.17 -5.28
C ILE A 95 3.46 -20.16 -4.24
N ILE A 96 2.48 -19.32 -4.62
CA ILE A 96 1.96 -18.26 -3.75
C ILE A 96 1.33 -18.86 -2.50
N ASN A 97 0.53 -19.92 -2.62
CA ASN A 97 -0.07 -20.57 -1.44
C ASN A 97 0.99 -21.20 -0.52
N ALA A 98 2.03 -21.82 -1.08
CA ALA A 98 3.13 -22.37 -0.27
C ALA A 98 3.86 -21.27 0.52
N ILE A 99 4.11 -20.11 -0.10
CA ILE A 99 4.78 -18.98 0.55
C ILE A 99 3.86 -18.32 1.61
N LEU A 100 2.57 -18.13 1.31
CA LEU A 100 1.60 -17.61 2.28
C LEU A 100 1.47 -18.52 3.49
N GLU A 101 1.43 -19.84 3.28
CA GLU A 101 1.39 -20.83 4.36
C GLU A 101 2.69 -20.81 5.18
N TYR A 102 3.83 -20.64 4.52
CA TYR A 102 5.10 -20.44 5.20
C TYR A 102 5.05 -19.19 6.09
N TRP A 103 4.56 -18.05 5.61
CA TRP A 103 4.44 -16.83 6.43
C TRP A 103 3.41 -16.92 7.56
N LYS A 104 2.46 -17.86 7.53
CA LYS A 104 1.59 -18.15 8.68
C LYS A 104 2.32 -18.96 9.76
N HIS A 105 3.31 -19.77 9.36
CA HIS A 105 3.99 -20.74 10.22
C HIS A 105 5.52 -20.54 10.32
N PHE A 106 6.05 -19.39 9.92
CA PHE A 106 7.50 -19.17 9.87
C PHE A 106 8.14 -19.30 11.25
N SER A 107 7.40 -18.97 12.33
CA SER A 107 7.84 -19.08 13.73
C SER A 107 7.86 -20.51 14.27
N ASN A 108 7.27 -21.47 13.54
CA ASN A 108 7.27 -22.88 13.88
C ASN A 108 8.11 -23.67 12.87
N PRO A 109 9.44 -23.80 13.07
CA PRO A 109 10.33 -24.50 12.13
C PRO A 109 10.03 -26.00 11.99
N THR A 110 9.27 -26.59 12.92
CA THR A 110 8.86 -28.00 12.85
C THR A 110 7.66 -28.22 11.92
N HIS A 111 6.98 -27.16 11.49
CA HIS A 111 5.83 -27.25 10.60
C HIS A 111 6.22 -27.84 9.24
N GLN A 112 5.36 -28.71 8.69
CA GLN A 112 5.66 -29.43 7.44
C GLN A 112 5.94 -28.51 6.24
N ILE A 113 5.41 -27.28 6.27
CA ILE A 113 5.64 -26.27 5.21
C ILE A 113 7.13 -25.97 4.98
N HIS A 114 7.95 -25.98 6.04
CA HIS A 114 9.41 -25.75 5.95
C HIS A 114 10.14 -26.88 5.22
N LYS A 115 9.50 -28.03 5.03
CA LYS A 115 10.04 -29.16 4.27
C LYS A 115 9.71 -29.09 2.78
N GLN A 116 8.80 -28.21 2.35
CA GLN A 116 8.43 -28.09 0.94
C GLN A 116 9.57 -27.47 0.12
N ASN A 117 9.85 -28.04 -1.06
CA ASN A 117 10.94 -27.60 -1.92
C ASN A 117 10.82 -26.14 -2.37
N ILE A 118 9.62 -25.68 -2.73
CA ILE A 118 9.35 -24.28 -3.10
C ILE A 118 9.74 -23.33 -1.97
N VAL A 119 9.34 -23.66 -0.74
CA VAL A 119 9.62 -22.85 0.46
C VAL A 119 11.11 -22.84 0.76
N ARG A 120 11.78 -24.01 0.72
CA ARG A 120 13.23 -24.09 0.91
C ARG A 120 13.98 -23.27 -0.13
N PHE A 121 13.60 -23.38 -1.41
CA PHE A 121 14.20 -22.58 -2.47
C PHE A 121 13.99 -21.09 -2.24
N TYR A 122 12.76 -20.65 -1.95
CA TYR A 122 12.45 -19.25 -1.64
C TYR A 122 13.29 -18.72 -0.46
N VAL A 123 13.33 -19.44 0.67
CA VAL A 123 14.08 -19.01 1.86
C VAL A 123 15.58 -18.91 1.58
N SER A 124 16.15 -19.87 0.83
CA SER A 124 17.57 -19.87 0.47
C SER A 124 17.95 -18.78 -0.53
N ASN A 125 17.03 -18.37 -1.40
CA ASN A 125 17.32 -17.44 -2.51
C ASN A 125 16.72 -16.03 -2.31
N GLN A 126 15.91 -15.78 -1.29
CA GLN A 126 15.22 -14.50 -1.10
C GLN A 126 16.18 -13.30 -1.08
N GLN A 127 17.38 -13.43 -0.52
CA GLN A 127 18.35 -12.33 -0.49
C GLN A 127 18.90 -12.02 -1.89
N GLU A 128 19.16 -13.04 -2.70
CA GLU A 128 19.59 -12.88 -4.09
C GLU A 128 18.48 -12.23 -4.92
N MET A 129 17.25 -12.74 -4.80
CA MET A 129 16.06 -12.19 -5.48
C MET A 129 15.83 -10.70 -5.14
N ARG A 130 16.05 -10.30 -3.87
CA ARG A 130 15.96 -8.89 -3.46
C ARG A 130 17.12 -8.06 -4.03
N LYS A 131 18.33 -8.62 -4.12
CA LYS A 131 19.49 -7.96 -4.72
C LYS A 131 19.35 -7.79 -6.24
N ASP A 132 18.66 -8.69 -6.91
CA ASP A 132 18.35 -8.56 -8.34
C ASP A 132 17.50 -7.30 -8.62
N LEU A 133 16.62 -6.93 -7.68
CA LEU A 133 15.83 -5.69 -7.76
C LEU A 133 16.62 -4.48 -7.21
N LEU A 134 17.26 -4.63 -6.06
CA LEU A 134 18.03 -3.59 -5.38
C LEU A 134 19.43 -4.09 -5.05
N SER A 135 20.37 -3.88 -5.97
CA SER A 135 21.75 -4.39 -5.90
C SER A 135 22.49 -4.14 -4.57
N ASP A 136 22.21 -3.03 -3.89
CA ASP A 136 22.79 -2.66 -2.59
C ASP A 136 21.87 -3.01 -1.40
N TYR A 137 20.97 -3.98 -1.58
CA TYR A 137 20.17 -4.56 -0.52
C TYR A 137 21.07 -5.33 0.47
N SER A 138 20.93 -4.98 1.74
CA SER A 138 21.76 -5.38 2.88
C SER A 138 20.94 -5.99 4.01
N GLY A 139 19.64 -6.24 3.77
CA GLY A 139 18.68 -6.73 4.74
C GLY A 139 17.74 -5.65 5.29
N TYR A 140 16.87 -6.05 6.22
CA TYR A 140 15.80 -5.20 6.72
C TYR A 140 16.21 -4.07 7.67
N HIS A 141 17.41 -4.10 8.25
CA HIS A 141 17.78 -3.23 9.35
C HIS A 141 18.85 -2.23 8.94
N GLU A 142 18.41 -1.02 8.61
CA GLU A 142 19.29 0.10 8.31
C GLU A 142 18.95 1.32 9.16
N SER A 143 19.96 2.14 9.45
CA SER A 143 19.72 3.45 10.05
C SER A 143 18.93 4.34 9.09
N SER A 144 18.14 5.28 9.60
CA SER A 144 17.38 6.20 8.76
C SER A 144 18.27 6.97 7.77
N ALA A 145 19.49 7.32 8.16
CA ALA A 145 20.45 7.96 7.27
C ALA A 145 20.90 7.04 6.12
N ALA A 146 21.11 5.75 6.39
CA ALA A 146 21.46 4.76 5.37
C ALA A 146 20.30 4.52 4.40
N MET A 147 19.07 4.35 4.90
CA MET A 147 17.88 4.19 4.07
C MET A 147 17.67 5.39 3.14
N VAL A 148 17.75 6.62 3.67
CA VAL A 148 17.61 7.84 2.87
C VAL A 148 18.75 7.98 1.85
N THR A 149 19.97 7.61 2.22
CA THR A 149 21.11 7.60 1.28
C THR A 149 20.88 6.60 0.15
N LYS A 150 20.39 5.40 0.47
CA LYS A 150 20.04 4.37 -0.52
C LYS A 150 18.91 4.82 -1.43
N PHE A 151 17.90 5.48 -0.87
CA PHE A 151 16.83 6.11 -1.63
C PHE A 151 17.38 7.08 -2.68
N VAL A 152 18.25 8.00 -2.28
CA VAL A 152 18.83 9.01 -3.18
C VAL A 152 19.74 8.38 -4.24
N LYS A 153 20.58 7.41 -3.87
CA LYS A 153 21.49 6.72 -4.80
C LYS A 153 20.75 5.98 -5.91
N ASN A 154 19.56 5.46 -5.62
CA ASN A 154 18.75 4.67 -6.56
C ASN A 154 17.68 5.50 -7.29
N VAL A 155 17.71 6.84 -7.22
CA VAL A 155 16.74 7.74 -7.87
C VAL A 155 16.56 7.49 -9.37
N THR A 156 17.60 7.03 -10.07
CA THR A 156 17.53 6.70 -11.51
C THR A 156 16.77 5.39 -11.81
N LYS A 157 16.56 4.53 -10.81
CA LYS A 157 15.81 3.27 -10.95
C LYS A 157 14.30 3.48 -10.79
N TYR A 158 13.88 4.54 -10.11
CA TYR A 158 12.45 4.82 -9.91
C TYR A 158 11.82 5.34 -11.20
N ASN A 159 10.74 4.71 -11.63
CA ASN A 159 10.12 5.00 -12.92
C ASN A 159 8.63 5.32 -12.73
N CYS A 160 8.19 6.48 -13.19
CA CYS A 160 6.79 6.93 -13.10
C CYS A 160 5.79 6.03 -13.85
N TYR A 161 6.27 5.16 -14.75
CA TYR A 161 5.48 4.22 -15.53
C TYR A 161 5.58 2.76 -15.05
N ARG A 162 6.44 2.47 -14.05
CA ARG A 162 6.57 1.14 -13.43
C ARG A 162 6.35 1.25 -11.92
N MET A 163 5.10 1.49 -11.54
CA MET A 163 4.76 1.80 -10.15
C MET A 163 4.99 0.63 -9.19
N LYS A 164 4.52 -0.58 -9.54
CA LYS A 164 4.71 -1.79 -8.71
C LYS A 164 6.18 -2.05 -8.42
N ASN A 165 7.01 -1.99 -9.47
CA ASN A 165 8.46 -2.08 -9.35
C ASN A 165 9.03 -1.01 -8.39
N THR A 166 8.61 0.25 -8.55
CA THR A 166 9.10 1.34 -7.70
C THR A 166 8.63 1.18 -6.24
N LEU A 167 7.39 0.73 -6.02
CA LEU A 167 6.85 0.42 -4.71
C LEU A 167 7.62 -0.73 -4.04
N ALA A 168 7.95 -1.79 -4.78
CA ALA A 168 8.80 -2.87 -4.30
C ALA A 168 10.19 -2.35 -3.89
N LEU A 169 10.81 -1.47 -4.68
CA LEU A 169 12.08 -0.84 -4.31
C LEU A 169 11.97 -0.01 -3.02
N PHE A 170 10.92 0.79 -2.85
CA PHE A 170 10.72 1.54 -1.62
C PHE A 170 10.46 0.63 -0.42
N TYR A 171 9.75 -0.47 -0.62
CA TYR A 171 9.55 -1.47 0.43
C TYR A 171 10.88 -2.12 0.85
N LEU A 172 11.75 -2.45 -0.10
CA LEU A 172 13.09 -2.97 0.21
C LEU A 172 13.97 -1.95 0.94
N ILE A 173 13.80 -0.66 0.70
CA ILE A 173 14.60 0.41 1.33
C ILE A 173 14.04 0.79 2.71
N PHE A 174 12.72 0.93 2.84
CA PHE A 174 12.07 1.55 3.99
C PHE A 174 11.08 0.63 4.71
N GLY A 175 10.99 -0.66 4.36
CA GLY A 175 9.96 -1.55 4.90
C GLY A 175 9.93 -1.59 6.42
N ASN A 176 11.08 -1.47 7.10
CA ASN A 176 11.21 -1.42 8.56
C ASN A 176 10.80 -0.08 9.21
N ASP A 177 10.57 0.96 8.42
CA ASP A 177 10.14 2.28 8.87
C ASP A 177 8.93 2.75 8.03
N PRO A 178 7.70 2.43 8.49
CA PRO A 178 6.49 2.73 7.74
C PRO A 178 6.27 4.23 7.47
N GLU A 179 6.78 5.11 8.32
CA GLU A 179 6.66 6.56 8.10
C GLU A 179 7.52 7.00 6.92
N TYR A 180 8.76 6.52 6.84
CA TYR A 180 9.61 6.78 5.66
C TYR A 180 9.07 6.10 4.40
N LEU A 181 8.57 4.87 4.49
CA LEU A 181 7.98 4.17 3.34
C LEU A 181 6.82 4.97 2.73
N VAL A 182 5.85 5.38 3.55
CA VAL A 182 4.71 6.18 3.09
C VAL A 182 5.17 7.56 2.60
N SER A 183 6.11 8.20 3.29
CA SER A 183 6.63 9.52 2.88
C SER A 183 7.35 9.48 1.53
N ALA A 184 8.19 8.46 1.30
CA ALA A 184 8.92 8.27 0.07
C ALA A 184 7.98 7.93 -1.08
N PHE A 185 7.02 7.05 -0.84
CA PHE A 185 6.01 6.72 -1.83
C PHE A 185 5.13 7.93 -2.17
N LEU A 186 4.70 8.71 -1.18
CA LEU A 186 3.91 9.93 -1.42
C LEU A 186 4.71 10.97 -2.22
N LEU A 187 5.98 11.21 -1.88
CA LEU A 187 6.83 12.11 -2.66
C LEU A 187 6.97 11.64 -4.12
N TYR A 188 7.14 10.33 -4.32
CA TYR A 188 7.16 9.74 -5.66
C TYR A 188 5.86 9.96 -6.42
N LEU A 189 4.73 9.67 -5.79
CA LEU A 189 3.42 9.86 -6.41
C LEU A 189 3.21 11.32 -6.81
N LEU A 190 3.56 12.26 -5.94
CA LEU A 190 3.47 13.69 -6.24
C LEU A 190 4.39 14.08 -7.39
N ILE A 191 5.66 13.70 -7.39
CA ILE A 191 6.58 14.01 -8.49
C ILE A 191 6.09 13.45 -9.82
N CYS A 192 5.62 12.20 -9.84
CA CYS A 192 5.20 11.52 -11.06
C CYS A 192 3.83 11.96 -11.58
N SER A 193 3.01 12.58 -10.75
CA SER A 193 1.67 13.06 -11.13
C SER A 193 1.60 14.57 -11.26
N PHE A 194 2.52 15.34 -10.67
CA PHE A 194 2.41 16.79 -10.64
C PHE A 194 2.48 17.39 -12.04
N ARG A 195 1.50 18.23 -12.40
CA ARG A 195 1.33 18.69 -13.78
C ARG A 195 2.57 19.37 -14.39
N GLU A 196 3.30 20.14 -13.60
CA GLU A 196 4.53 20.84 -14.04
C GLU A 196 5.74 19.90 -14.23
N LEU A 197 5.66 18.69 -13.70
CA LEU A 197 6.70 17.65 -13.76
C LEU A 197 6.30 16.46 -14.62
N ALA A 198 5.06 16.44 -15.10
CA ALA A 198 4.53 15.36 -15.92
C ALA A 198 5.39 15.20 -17.18
N PHE A 199 5.54 13.93 -17.62
CA PHE A 199 6.36 13.53 -18.77
C PHE A 199 7.89 13.69 -18.59
N GLY A 200 8.35 14.19 -17.45
CA GLY A 200 9.75 14.10 -17.05
C GLY A 200 10.12 12.73 -16.51
N SER A 201 11.40 12.36 -16.56
CA SER A 201 11.90 11.23 -15.78
C SER A 201 11.82 11.56 -14.29
N PHE A 202 11.56 10.55 -13.46
CA PHE A 202 11.53 10.75 -12.01
C PHE A 202 12.83 11.37 -11.51
N SER A 203 13.98 10.91 -12.03
CA SER A 203 15.29 11.36 -11.58
C SER A 203 15.54 12.85 -11.84
N THR A 204 15.19 13.35 -13.03
CA THR A 204 15.31 14.76 -13.35
C THR A 204 14.36 15.59 -12.50
N SER A 205 13.09 15.18 -12.41
CA SER A 205 12.09 15.89 -11.60
C SER A 205 12.43 15.92 -10.12
N PHE A 206 12.99 14.83 -9.59
CA PHE A 206 13.50 14.75 -8.21
C PHE A 206 14.61 15.78 -7.96
N VAL A 207 15.57 15.91 -8.87
CA VAL A 207 16.64 16.93 -8.74
C VAL A 207 16.05 18.34 -8.72
N ARG A 208 15.09 18.65 -9.60
CA ARG A 208 14.41 19.96 -9.63
C ARG A 208 13.68 20.25 -8.31
N VAL A 209 12.95 19.27 -7.79
CA VAL A 209 12.29 19.33 -6.48
C VAL A 209 13.30 19.57 -5.37
N MET A 210 14.40 18.81 -5.32
CA MET A 210 15.42 18.92 -4.27
C MET A 210 16.26 20.22 -4.34
N LYS A 211 16.34 20.84 -5.51
CA LYS A 211 16.94 22.18 -5.69
C LYS A 211 15.93 23.31 -5.50
N ASN A 212 14.66 22.98 -5.27
CA ASN A 212 13.54 23.90 -5.23
C ASN A 212 13.43 24.81 -6.46
N GLU A 213 13.81 24.29 -7.64
CA GLU A 213 13.66 25.01 -8.91
C GLU A 213 12.18 25.32 -9.14
N ASP A 214 11.87 26.54 -9.58
CA ASP A 214 10.50 27.01 -9.79
C ASP A 214 9.56 26.80 -8.57
N GLN A 215 10.15 26.78 -7.36
CA GLN A 215 9.47 26.49 -6.10
C GLN A 215 8.83 25.09 -6.03
N LEU A 216 9.24 24.16 -6.90
CA LEU A 216 8.66 22.81 -6.98
C LEU A 216 8.73 22.06 -5.66
N GLY A 217 9.84 22.16 -4.93
CA GLY A 217 9.96 21.52 -3.62
C GLY A 217 9.05 22.13 -2.56
N SER A 218 8.90 23.46 -2.55
CA SER A 218 7.92 24.13 -1.69
C SER A 218 6.49 23.65 -2.02
N LYS A 219 6.14 23.49 -3.30
CA LYS A 219 4.85 22.94 -3.73
C LYS A 219 4.65 21.49 -3.28
N MET A 220 5.68 20.64 -3.41
CA MET A 220 5.63 19.25 -2.91
C MET A 220 5.40 19.20 -1.40
N ILE A 221 6.04 20.08 -0.63
CA ILE A 221 5.84 20.19 0.82
C ILE A 221 4.41 20.62 1.16
N VAL A 222 3.84 21.58 0.44
CA VAL A 222 2.45 22.00 0.67
C VAL A 222 1.48 20.85 0.39
N LEU A 223 1.67 20.13 -0.72
CA LEU A 223 0.80 19.02 -1.13
C LEU A 223 0.93 17.80 -0.22
N GLY A 224 2.16 17.42 0.12
CA GLY A 224 2.46 16.21 0.91
C GLY A 224 2.54 16.43 2.43
N GLY A 225 2.48 17.68 2.88
CA GLY A 225 2.49 18.06 4.30
C GLY A 225 3.75 17.61 5.05
N SER A 226 3.57 17.24 6.32
CA SER A 226 4.66 16.88 7.23
C SER A 226 5.46 15.65 6.77
N LEU A 227 4.83 14.68 6.13
CA LEU A 227 5.48 13.46 5.63
C LEU A 227 6.55 13.80 4.58
N VAL A 228 6.15 14.54 3.55
CA VAL A 228 7.08 14.98 2.49
C VAL A 228 8.10 15.97 3.03
N SER A 229 7.70 16.89 3.90
CA SER A 229 8.62 17.86 4.51
C SER A 229 9.74 17.17 5.29
N ARG A 230 9.39 16.21 6.18
CA ARG A 230 10.37 15.45 6.96
C ARG A 230 11.34 14.70 6.06
N LEU A 231 10.84 14.01 5.03
CA LEU A 231 11.69 13.28 4.10
C LEU A 231 12.66 14.21 3.35
N ILE A 232 12.18 15.34 2.81
CA ILE A 232 13.03 16.31 2.12
C ILE A 232 14.14 16.82 3.06
N PHE A 233 13.81 17.16 4.31
CA PHE A 233 14.81 17.59 5.29
C PHE A 233 15.81 16.48 5.64
N SER A 234 15.35 15.22 5.75
CA SER A 234 16.25 14.08 5.94
C SER A 234 17.21 13.90 4.75
N ILE A 235 16.73 14.08 3.52
CA ILE A 235 17.56 14.07 2.31
C ILE A 235 18.61 15.19 2.36
N GLN A 236 18.22 16.42 2.72
CA GLN A 236 19.17 17.54 2.84
C GLN A 236 20.29 17.29 3.86
N ARG A 237 19.98 16.58 4.95
CA ARG A 237 20.96 16.24 5.99
C ARG A 237 22.01 15.24 5.51
N VAL A 238 21.63 14.29 4.65
CA VAL A 238 22.56 13.26 4.13
C VAL A 238 23.20 13.63 2.80
N CYS A 239 22.60 14.54 2.03
CA CYS A 239 23.08 14.98 0.72
C CYS A 239 23.54 16.44 0.75
N PHE A 240 24.85 16.66 0.93
CA PHE A 240 25.46 17.99 1.04
C PHE A 240 25.10 18.95 -0.11
N GLN A 241 24.88 18.44 -1.32
CA GLN A 241 24.48 19.24 -2.48
C GLN A 241 23.13 19.98 -2.31
N TYR A 242 22.27 19.52 -1.39
CA TYR A 242 20.97 20.14 -1.13
C TYR A 242 20.90 20.87 0.23
N TYR A 243 21.95 20.81 1.04
CA TYR A 243 21.95 21.27 2.43
C TYR A 243 21.56 22.76 2.60
N LYS A 244 21.89 23.60 1.63
CA LYS A 244 21.61 25.05 1.66
C LYS A 244 20.30 25.45 0.96
N VAL A 245 19.58 24.51 0.36
CA VAL A 245 18.34 24.82 -0.37
C VAL A 245 17.25 25.20 0.63
N GLN A 246 16.55 26.30 0.35
CA GLN A 246 15.45 26.77 1.19
C GLN A 246 14.10 26.48 0.50
N TYR A 247 13.13 26.03 1.29
CA TYR A 247 11.77 25.73 0.84
C TYR A 247 10.77 26.72 1.44
N THR A 248 10.88 27.98 1.04
CA THR A 248 9.97 29.04 1.49
C THR A 248 8.57 28.78 0.94
N ILE A 249 7.57 28.74 1.83
CA ILE A 249 6.16 28.57 1.45
C ILE A 249 5.57 29.98 1.24
N SER A 250 5.29 30.33 -0.01
CA SER A 250 4.60 31.57 -0.38
C SER A 250 3.06 31.38 -0.30
N ALA A 251 2.31 32.49 -0.28
CA ALA A 251 0.85 32.45 -0.37
C ALA A 251 0.37 31.79 -1.69
N GLU A 252 1.10 32.00 -2.78
CA GLU A 252 0.84 31.36 -4.07
C GLU A 252 0.99 29.83 -4.00
N ASN A 253 2.04 29.34 -3.33
CA ASN A 253 2.24 27.91 -3.12
C ASN A 253 1.17 27.27 -2.23
N GLN A 254 0.48 28.04 -1.39
CA GLN A 254 -0.63 27.54 -0.57
C GLN A 254 -1.93 27.35 -1.36
N MET A 255 -2.04 27.94 -2.56
CA MET A 255 -3.25 27.92 -3.39
C MET A 255 -3.07 27.06 -4.65
N ILE A 256 -2.37 25.93 -4.55
CA ILE A 256 -2.22 24.99 -5.68
C ILE A 256 -3.57 24.37 -6.01
N ARG A 257 -4.06 24.62 -7.23
CA ARG A 257 -5.24 23.95 -7.79
C ARG A 257 -4.79 22.94 -8.84
N ASN A 258 -5.52 21.84 -8.94
CA ASN A 258 -5.33 20.82 -9.98
C ASN A 258 -3.91 20.22 -9.98
N PRO A 259 -3.42 19.71 -8.84
CA PRO A 259 -2.02 19.33 -8.72
C PRO A 259 -1.66 18.12 -9.60
N ILE A 260 -2.57 17.17 -9.82
CA ILE A 260 -2.28 15.97 -10.62
C ILE A 260 -2.59 16.16 -12.11
N ASN A 261 -1.79 15.53 -12.96
CA ASN A 261 -2.01 15.45 -14.39
C ASN A 261 -2.96 14.29 -14.74
N THR A 262 -4.24 14.62 -14.85
CA THR A 262 -5.31 13.68 -15.21
C THR A 262 -5.42 13.38 -16.70
N GLN A 263 -4.64 14.04 -17.56
CA GLN A 263 -4.60 13.73 -18.99
C GLN A 263 -3.85 12.43 -19.29
N THR A 264 -3.23 11.82 -18.28
CA THR A 264 -2.39 10.63 -18.42
C THR A 264 -3.16 9.31 -18.45
N PHE A 265 -4.46 9.32 -18.10
CA PHE A 265 -5.26 8.10 -18.01
C PHE A 265 -6.71 8.30 -18.45
N VAL A 266 -7.37 7.18 -18.77
CA VAL A 266 -8.79 7.15 -19.15
C VAL A 266 -9.63 6.97 -17.88
N LEU A 267 -10.51 7.92 -17.57
CA LEU A 267 -11.32 7.93 -16.34
C LEU A 267 -12.21 6.69 -16.17
N GLU A 268 -12.73 6.15 -17.28
CA GLU A 268 -13.59 4.95 -17.27
C GLU A 268 -12.79 3.71 -16.84
N GLU A 269 -11.52 3.63 -17.26
CA GLU A 269 -10.64 2.48 -17.02
C GLU A 269 -10.09 2.53 -15.60
N PHE A 270 -9.72 3.73 -15.16
CA PHE A 270 -9.46 4.03 -13.76
C PHE A 270 -10.64 3.62 -12.89
N GLY A 271 -11.87 3.96 -13.28
CA GLY A 271 -13.07 3.63 -12.51
C GLY A 271 -13.30 2.13 -12.35
N PHE A 272 -13.05 1.35 -13.40
CA PHE A 272 -13.11 -0.11 -13.30
C PHE A 272 -12.07 -0.65 -12.30
N GLN A 273 -10.80 -0.25 -12.41
CA GLN A 273 -9.74 -0.68 -11.49
C GLN A 273 -9.96 -0.22 -10.05
N PHE A 274 -10.46 1.01 -9.88
CA PHE A 274 -10.83 1.55 -8.59
C PHE A 274 -11.95 0.73 -7.96
N CYS A 275 -13.01 0.42 -8.70
CA CYS A 275 -14.09 -0.43 -8.20
C CYS A 275 -13.60 -1.82 -7.75
N LEU A 276 -12.76 -2.47 -8.56
CA LEU A 276 -12.17 -3.76 -8.18
C LEU A 276 -11.33 -3.66 -6.90
N SER A 277 -10.55 -2.59 -6.75
CA SER A 277 -9.78 -2.32 -5.53
C SER A 277 -10.68 -2.09 -4.31
N LEU A 278 -11.84 -1.43 -4.48
CA LEU A 278 -12.84 -1.27 -3.42
C LEU A 278 -13.46 -2.62 -3.02
N LEU A 279 -13.75 -3.50 -3.98
CA LEU A 279 -14.22 -4.86 -3.68
C LEU A 279 -13.16 -5.67 -2.93
N GLU A 280 -11.90 -5.51 -3.31
CA GLU A 280 -10.77 -6.14 -2.63
C GLU A 280 -10.65 -5.68 -1.17
N LEU A 281 -10.74 -4.36 -0.91
CA LEU A 281 -10.80 -3.82 0.45
C LEU A 281 -12.00 -4.35 1.23
N ALA A 282 -13.16 -4.41 0.59
CA ALA A 282 -14.39 -4.83 1.24
C ALA A 282 -14.42 -6.33 1.57
N ALA A 283 -13.76 -7.17 0.77
CA ALA A 283 -13.58 -8.60 1.07
C ALA A 283 -12.77 -8.84 2.35
N ASN A 284 -11.98 -7.85 2.78
CA ASN A 284 -11.10 -7.96 3.92
C ASN A 284 -11.76 -7.37 5.19
N GLU A 285 -12.96 -7.86 5.52
CA GLU A 285 -13.92 -7.30 6.51
C GLU A 285 -13.37 -7.09 7.93
N THR A 286 -12.23 -7.70 8.28
CA THR A 286 -11.74 -7.78 9.67
C THR A 286 -10.67 -6.75 10.06
N ILE A 287 -10.31 -5.78 9.20
CA ILE A 287 -9.10 -4.96 9.42
C ILE A 287 -9.38 -3.46 9.48
N ASN A 288 -8.93 -2.84 10.57
CA ASN A 288 -8.83 -1.40 10.68
C ASN A 288 -7.52 -0.94 10.00
N ILE A 289 -7.58 -0.74 8.69
CA ILE A 289 -6.43 -0.25 7.92
C ILE A 289 -6.20 1.21 8.30
N ASP A 290 -5.00 1.53 8.82
CA ASP A 290 -4.58 2.91 9.00
C ASP A 290 -4.64 3.62 7.65
N PHE A 291 -5.35 4.74 7.61
CA PHE A 291 -5.62 5.51 6.41
C PHE A 291 -4.35 5.80 5.60
N LYS A 292 -3.19 5.98 6.25
CA LYS A 292 -1.91 6.23 5.57
C LYS A 292 -1.44 5.06 4.69
N TYR A 293 -1.83 3.83 5.00
CA TYR A 293 -1.47 2.64 4.24
C TYR A 293 -2.34 2.42 3.00
N LEU A 294 -3.46 3.15 2.87
CA LEU A 294 -4.28 3.10 1.66
C LEU A 294 -3.51 3.60 0.43
N LEU A 295 -2.51 4.48 0.61
CA LEU A 295 -1.61 4.86 -0.48
C LEU A 295 -0.84 3.64 -1.00
N LEU A 296 -0.26 2.83 -0.11
CA LEU A 296 0.47 1.62 -0.48
C LEU A 296 -0.46 0.59 -1.13
N PHE A 297 -1.67 0.43 -0.57
CA PHE A 297 -2.70 -0.44 -1.13
C PHE A 297 -3.05 -0.06 -2.57
N PHE A 298 -3.42 1.20 -2.82
CA PHE A 298 -3.71 1.62 -4.19
C PHE A 298 -2.46 1.61 -5.08
N GLY A 299 -1.27 1.85 -4.51
CA GLY A 299 0.00 1.76 -5.21
C GLY A 299 0.32 0.39 -5.80
N SER A 300 -0.14 -0.69 -5.17
CA SER A 300 0.03 -2.05 -5.67
C SER A 300 -1.08 -2.51 -6.63
N ARG A 301 -2.15 -1.71 -6.78
CA ARG A 301 -3.31 -2.01 -7.67
C ARG A 301 -3.40 -1.12 -8.91
N MET A 302 -2.99 0.13 -8.82
CA MET A 302 -3.09 1.11 -9.92
C MET A 302 -1.87 1.08 -10.84
N GLY A 303 -2.05 1.57 -12.08
CA GLY A 303 -0.98 1.62 -13.08
C GLY A 303 -0.19 2.93 -13.03
N LEU A 304 -0.83 4.04 -12.67
CA LEU A 304 -0.25 5.38 -12.70
C LEU A 304 -0.35 6.13 -11.37
N ALA A 305 0.64 6.98 -11.08
CA ALA A 305 0.69 7.73 -9.81
C ALA A 305 -0.54 8.63 -9.60
N ALA A 306 -1.06 9.22 -10.69
CA ALA A 306 -2.26 10.06 -10.64
C ALA A 306 -3.51 9.24 -10.28
N GLU A 307 -3.60 7.97 -10.72
CA GLU A 307 -4.70 7.07 -10.37
C GLU A 307 -4.67 6.75 -8.86
N VAL A 308 -3.47 6.52 -8.28
CA VAL A 308 -3.33 6.28 -6.83
C VAL A 308 -3.82 7.46 -6.02
N LEU A 309 -3.34 8.68 -6.34
CA LEU A 309 -3.73 9.88 -5.60
C LEU A 309 -5.23 10.15 -5.75
N LEU A 310 -5.78 9.97 -6.96
CA LEU A 310 -7.21 10.15 -7.19
C LEU A 310 -8.04 9.11 -6.44
N ALA A 311 -7.67 7.83 -6.48
CA ALA A 311 -8.35 6.75 -5.74
C ALA A 311 -8.33 7.02 -4.23
N PHE A 312 -7.17 7.41 -3.72
CA PHE A 312 -6.99 7.76 -2.32
C PHE A 312 -7.89 8.92 -1.90
N ASP A 313 -7.93 10.02 -2.66
CA ASP A 313 -8.75 11.17 -2.32
C ASP A 313 -10.25 10.93 -2.51
N ILE A 314 -10.67 10.17 -3.53
CA ILE A 314 -12.07 9.76 -3.67
C ILE A 314 -12.51 8.97 -2.43
N LEU A 315 -11.71 7.98 -2.00
CA LEU A 315 -12.01 7.19 -0.81
C LEU A 315 -11.97 8.03 0.47
N LYS A 316 -11.03 8.98 0.57
CA LYS A 316 -10.94 9.95 1.67
C LYS A 316 -12.23 10.74 1.84
N GLU A 317 -12.75 11.28 0.75
CA GLU A 317 -14.01 12.04 0.78
C GLU A 317 -15.20 11.14 1.11
N ALA A 318 -15.21 9.89 0.62
CA ALA A 318 -16.25 8.93 1.00
C ALA A 318 -16.23 8.58 2.48
N ILE A 319 -15.04 8.39 3.08
CA ILE A 319 -14.88 8.11 4.50
C ILE A 319 -15.38 9.28 5.36
N ARG A 320 -15.23 10.54 4.91
CA ARG A 320 -15.81 11.69 5.64
C ARG A 320 -17.33 11.67 5.71
N LEU A 321 -17.99 10.95 4.80
CA LEU A 321 -19.45 10.78 4.76
C LEU A 321 -19.91 9.50 5.50
N ALA A 322 -18.97 8.67 5.97
CA ALA A 322 -19.22 7.36 6.54
C ALA A 322 -18.63 7.22 7.95
N THR A 323 -19.07 6.20 8.68
CA THR A 323 -18.54 5.86 10.01
C THR A 323 -17.34 4.91 9.91
N TYR A 324 -17.34 4.03 8.90
CA TYR A 324 -16.32 3.00 8.69
C TYR A 324 -16.08 2.73 7.20
N LEU A 325 -14.95 2.09 6.89
CA LEU A 325 -14.48 1.86 5.52
C LEU A 325 -15.50 1.12 4.64
N ILE A 326 -16.15 0.06 5.16
CA ILE A 326 -17.19 -0.68 4.42
C ILE A 326 -18.39 0.21 4.06
N GLU A 327 -18.79 1.12 4.95
CA GLU A 327 -19.87 2.08 4.66
C GLU A 327 -19.42 3.06 3.57
N ALA A 328 -18.18 3.57 3.63
CA ALA A 328 -17.62 4.43 2.59
C ALA A 328 -17.58 3.76 1.21
N ILE A 329 -17.11 2.51 1.16
CA ILE A 329 -17.11 1.70 -0.07
C ILE A 329 -18.53 1.52 -0.59
N SER A 330 -19.48 1.18 0.29
CA SER A 330 -20.86 0.96 -0.11
C SER A 330 -21.55 2.26 -0.58
N LEU A 331 -21.22 3.42 -0.01
CA LEU A 331 -21.66 4.74 -0.50
C LEU A 331 -21.13 5.00 -1.92
N LEU A 332 -19.82 4.77 -2.15
CA LEU A 332 -19.21 4.94 -3.47
C LEU A 332 -19.87 4.07 -4.53
N LEU A 333 -20.16 2.81 -4.20
CA LEU A 333 -20.73 1.85 -5.14
C LEU A 333 -22.22 2.11 -5.42
N ASN A 334 -23.00 2.52 -4.41
CA ASN A 334 -24.48 2.43 -4.49
C ASN A 334 -25.23 3.75 -4.26
N ASP A 335 -24.59 4.84 -3.84
CA ASP A 335 -25.27 6.11 -3.54
C ASP A 335 -24.84 7.22 -4.50
N ASP A 336 -25.71 7.59 -5.43
CA ASP A 336 -25.43 8.62 -6.42
C ASP A 336 -25.41 10.04 -5.85
N ASN A 337 -26.16 10.31 -4.77
CA ASN A 337 -26.13 11.63 -4.12
C ASN A 337 -24.82 11.82 -3.35
N ALA A 338 -24.38 10.78 -2.63
CA ALA A 338 -23.07 10.77 -1.98
C ALA A 338 -21.96 10.92 -3.04
N PHE A 339 -22.05 10.18 -4.15
CA PHE A 339 -21.08 10.29 -5.22
C PHE A 339 -21.08 11.68 -5.88
N GLN A 340 -22.23 12.31 -6.09
CA GLN A 340 -22.30 13.68 -6.60
C GLN A 340 -21.60 14.68 -5.66
N THR A 341 -21.72 14.48 -4.34
CA THR A 341 -21.00 15.29 -3.35
C THR A 341 -19.49 15.11 -3.48
N ILE A 342 -19.03 13.87 -3.67
CA ILE A 342 -17.61 13.55 -3.87
C ILE A 342 -17.10 14.13 -5.20
N VAL A 343 -17.89 14.04 -6.28
CA VAL A 343 -17.57 14.63 -7.59
C VAL A 343 -17.33 16.13 -7.46
N ALA A 344 -18.18 16.86 -6.72
CA ALA A 344 -17.98 18.29 -6.49
C ALA A 344 -16.67 18.58 -5.75
N LYS A 345 -16.34 17.80 -4.71
CA LYS A 345 -15.08 17.96 -3.96
C LYS A 345 -13.84 17.67 -4.79
N ILE A 346 -13.90 16.61 -5.59
CA ILE A 346 -12.81 16.24 -6.49
C ILE A 346 -12.67 17.29 -7.61
N MET A 347 -13.77 17.86 -8.11
CA MET A 347 -13.74 18.95 -9.07
C MET A 347 -13.10 20.22 -8.47
N ASP A 348 -13.37 20.54 -7.21
CA ASP A 348 -12.73 21.67 -6.52
C ASP A 348 -11.22 21.46 -6.34
N LEU A 349 -10.79 20.23 -6.02
CA LEU A 349 -9.39 19.88 -5.76
C LEU A 349 -8.57 19.78 -7.06
N TYR A 350 -9.14 19.08 -8.05
CA TYR A 350 -8.42 18.60 -9.23
C TYR A 350 -8.88 19.25 -10.54
N GLY A 351 -9.99 19.98 -10.54
CA GLY A 351 -10.53 20.62 -11.75
C GLY A 351 -11.06 19.61 -12.75
N ILE A 352 -11.34 18.38 -12.30
CA ILE A 352 -11.84 17.28 -13.12
C ILE A 352 -13.24 16.88 -12.68
N ASN A 353 -14.08 16.54 -13.66
CA ASN A 353 -15.35 15.90 -13.39
C ASN A 353 -15.16 14.37 -13.44
N ILE A 354 -15.23 13.73 -12.28
CA ILE A 354 -15.10 12.26 -12.15
C ILE A 354 -16.42 11.50 -12.30
N TRP A 355 -17.49 12.13 -12.80
CA TRP A 355 -18.78 11.45 -12.97
C TRP A 355 -18.67 10.14 -13.77
N ASN A 356 -17.83 10.14 -14.80
CA ASN A 356 -17.63 8.99 -15.69
C ASN A 356 -16.89 7.81 -15.04
N VAL A 357 -16.31 7.96 -13.84
CA VAL A 357 -15.67 6.87 -13.09
C VAL A 357 -16.67 5.71 -12.86
N LYS A 358 -17.95 6.03 -12.65
CA LYS A 358 -19.00 5.01 -12.44
C LYS A 358 -19.43 4.26 -13.70
N LYS A 359 -19.06 4.71 -14.90
CA LYS A 359 -19.61 4.17 -16.16
C LYS A 359 -19.35 2.66 -16.32
N ARG A 360 -18.21 2.17 -15.81
CA ARG A 360 -17.81 0.76 -15.85
C ARG A 360 -17.97 0.02 -14.52
N PHE A 361 -18.64 0.62 -13.53
CA PHE A 361 -18.86 -0.05 -12.23
C PHE A 361 -19.74 -1.30 -12.37
N ASN A 362 -20.67 -1.31 -13.32
CA ASN A 362 -21.52 -2.48 -13.58
C ASN A 362 -20.68 -3.72 -13.94
N GLU A 363 -19.59 -3.56 -14.70
CA GLU A 363 -18.69 -4.67 -15.04
C GLU A 363 -18.00 -5.24 -13.78
N CYS A 364 -17.57 -4.35 -12.88
CA CYS A 364 -17.00 -4.72 -11.59
C CYS A 364 -18.04 -5.38 -10.66
N ILE A 365 -19.30 -4.95 -10.70
CA ILE A 365 -20.39 -5.57 -9.93
C ILE A 365 -20.69 -7.00 -10.41
N LEU A 366 -20.55 -7.28 -11.72
CA LEU A 366 -20.66 -8.67 -12.21
C LEU A 366 -19.55 -9.56 -11.61
N VAL A 367 -18.34 -9.03 -11.39
CA VAL A 367 -17.28 -9.75 -10.68
C VAL A 367 -17.68 -10.03 -9.23
N LYS A 368 -18.29 -9.04 -8.55
CA LYS A 368 -18.81 -9.22 -7.19
C LYS A 368 -19.79 -10.40 -7.10
N GLU A 369 -20.71 -10.53 -8.04
CA GLU A 369 -21.73 -11.59 -8.05
C GLU A 369 -21.14 -13.01 -8.19
N LYS A 370 -19.92 -13.14 -8.76
CA LYS A 370 -19.23 -14.42 -8.90
C LYS A 370 -18.72 -14.99 -7.57
N TYR A 371 -18.43 -14.16 -6.56
CA TYR A 371 -17.73 -14.60 -5.35
C TYR A 371 -18.58 -14.42 -4.08
N PRO A 372 -18.91 -15.51 -3.37
CA PRO A 372 -19.74 -15.46 -2.17
C PRO A 372 -19.20 -14.58 -1.03
N ILE A 373 -17.88 -14.44 -0.92
CA ILE A 373 -17.23 -13.58 0.10
C ILE A 373 -17.61 -12.09 -0.07
N LEU A 374 -18.02 -11.69 -1.26
CA LEU A 374 -18.43 -10.31 -1.57
C LEU A 374 -19.95 -10.09 -1.44
N ASN A 375 -20.73 -11.15 -1.17
CA ASN A 375 -22.19 -11.06 -1.04
C ASN A 375 -22.63 -10.28 0.22
N GLY A 376 -21.74 -10.13 1.21
CA GLY A 376 -21.94 -9.30 2.40
C GLY A 376 -21.92 -7.79 2.12
N ILE A 377 -21.36 -7.37 0.97
CA ILE A 377 -21.40 -5.98 0.50
C ILE A 377 -22.82 -5.70 -0.02
N VAL A 378 -23.75 -5.41 0.89
CA VAL A 378 -25.18 -5.32 0.56
C VAL A 378 -25.43 -4.20 -0.46
N SER A 379 -26.21 -4.51 -1.51
CA SER A 379 -26.74 -3.54 -2.49
C SER A 379 -27.64 -2.46 -1.87
N THR A 380 -28.04 -2.67 -0.63
CA THR A 380 -28.68 -1.68 0.23
C THR A 380 -27.82 -1.47 1.45
N THR A 381 -27.12 -0.35 1.52
CA THR A 381 -26.45 0.08 2.76
C THR A 381 -27.43 -0.03 3.93
N ASP A 382 -26.96 -0.39 5.13
CA ASP A 382 -27.78 -0.24 6.33
C ASP A 382 -28.26 1.21 6.50
N TYR A 383 -27.53 2.17 5.92
CA TYR A 383 -27.97 3.54 5.70
C TYR A 383 -29.21 3.64 4.81
N GLN A 384 -29.26 3.02 3.63
CA GLN A 384 -30.44 2.99 2.75
C GLN A 384 -31.62 2.22 3.38
N LYS A 385 -31.36 1.15 4.16
CA LYS A 385 -32.40 0.48 4.98
C LYS A 385 -32.92 1.39 6.10
N LYS A 386 -32.05 2.13 6.80
CA LYS A 386 -32.41 3.13 7.83
C LYS A 386 -33.09 4.36 7.23
N ALA A 387 -32.67 4.82 6.05
CA ALA A 387 -33.26 5.94 5.32
C ALA A 387 -34.63 5.57 4.75
N ARG A 388 -34.82 4.35 4.22
CA ARG A 388 -36.14 3.81 3.85
C ARG A 388 -37.06 3.68 5.06
N LYS A 389 -36.57 3.21 6.21
CA LYS A 389 -37.34 3.21 7.49
C LYS A 389 -37.69 4.64 7.96
N ARG A 390 -36.77 5.61 7.85
CA ARG A 390 -37.01 7.03 8.17
C ARG A 390 -37.95 7.74 7.19
N SER A 391 -38.01 7.31 5.93
CA SER A 391 -38.97 7.84 4.94
C SER A 391 -40.39 7.33 5.18
N ARG A 392 -40.55 6.11 5.71
CA ARG A 392 -41.84 5.53 6.11
C ARG A 392 -42.36 6.04 7.45
N SER A 393 -41.50 6.57 8.32
CA SER A 393 -41.90 7.13 9.62
C SER A 393 -42.04 8.65 9.64
N ARG A 394 -42.01 9.32 8.47
CA ARG A 394 -42.03 10.80 8.36
C ARG A 394 -43.39 11.42 8.06
N THR A 395 -44.46 10.65 8.15
CA THR A 395 -45.81 11.16 8.46
C THR A 395 -46.10 10.92 9.93
N GLU A 396 -45.41 11.65 10.80
CA GLU A 396 -45.93 12.29 12.01
C GLU A 396 -44.79 12.83 12.88
N LYS A 397 -44.86 14.15 13.15
CA LYS A 397 -44.38 14.86 14.35
C LYS A 397 -43.03 14.39 14.94
N SER A 398 -41.98 15.21 14.94
CA SER A 398 -41.95 16.46 15.71
C SER A 398 -40.59 17.16 15.52
N LYS A 399 -40.61 18.50 15.65
CA LYS A 399 -39.44 19.37 15.82
C LYS A 399 -38.73 19.00 17.13
N ILE A 400 -37.41 18.80 17.10
CA ILE A 400 -36.53 18.99 18.26
C ILE A 400 -35.26 19.73 17.79
N SER A 401 -34.81 20.64 18.64
CA SER A 401 -33.86 21.73 18.45
C SER A 401 -32.37 21.33 18.61
N LEU A 402 -31.51 22.27 18.23
CA LEU A 402 -30.05 22.34 18.29
C LEU A 402 -29.37 21.93 19.62
N ARG A 403 -28.25 21.18 19.52
CA ARG A 403 -26.94 21.24 20.25
C ARG A 403 -26.21 19.88 20.05
N SER A 404 -24.90 19.72 19.82
CA SER A 404 -23.67 20.53 19.82
C SER A 404 -22.70 19.98 18.74
N LYS A 405 -22.07 20.81 17.90
CA LYS A 405 -20.62 21.13 17.89
C LYS A 405 -19.73 20.14 18.69
N TYR A 406 -18.94 19.33 17.99
CA TYR A 406 -17.72 18.63 18.42
C TYR A 406 -17.77 17.76 19.69
N SER A 407 -17.59 16.45 19.52
CA SER A 407 -16.75 15.65 20.43
C SER A 407 -16.10 14.52 19.64
N PHE A 408 -14.82 14.70 19.35
CA PHE A 408 -13.92 13.67 18.86
C PHE A 408 -13.29 12.99 20.07
N PHE A 409 -13.31 11.66 20.07
CA PHE A 409 -12.13 10.87 20.33
C PHE A 409 -11.94 9.95 19.13
#